data_AF-A0A3E0VQM1-F1
#
_entry.id   AF-A0A3E0VQM1-F1
#
_cell.length_a   1.000
_cell.length_b   1.000
_cell.length_c   1.000
_cell.angle_alpha   90.00
_cell.angle_beta   90.00
_cell.angle_gamma   90.00
#
_symmetry.space_group_name_H-M   'P 1'
#
loop_
_entity.id
_entity.type
_entity.pdbx_description
1 polymer ?
#
loop_
_entity_poly.entity_id
_entity_poly.type
_entity_poly.pdbx_seq_one_letter_code
_entity_poly.pdbx_strand_id
1 'polypeptide(L)'
;MATRIRLAPARDPEFKGLVERNNGYLETSFLPGRTFVSPTDFNAQLGEWLPRANARLVRSTGRRPEEALANDLAAMIALPPVAPSTGLRSRVRLARDYYVRVDSNDYSVDPRFISRFVDIHATAATVTITSGGGVVGVHERCWAKHATISDPAHVTAAKGLRKSLADDRQARERAERRHADGHPVTLRVLSDYDALFGSDFAVTTPTAAS
;
A
#
# COMPACT_ATOMS: atom_id res chain seq x y z
N MET A 1 -3.28 -17.43 -23.96
CA MET A 1 -1.87 -17.83 -23.75
C MET A 1 -1.58 -17.74 -22.27
N ALA A 2 -1.64 -18.87 -21.57
CA ALA A 2 -1.64 -18.90 -20.11
C ALA A 2 -0.28 -19.42 -19.60
N THR A 3 0.43 -18.60 -18.82
CA THR A 3 1.52 -19.07 -17.97
C THR A 3 0.95 -20.10 -16.99
N ARG A 4 1.27 -21.38 -17.17
CA ARG A 4 0.83 -22.45 -16.26
C ARG A 4 1.83 -22.55 -15.11
N ILE A 5 1.45 -22.04 -13.94
CA ILE A 5 2.18 -22.30 -12.70
C ILE A 5 2.04 -23.79 -12.40
N ARG A 6 3.11 -24.57 -12.60
CA ARG A 6 3.16 -25.98 -12.17
C ARG A 6 3.55 -26.00 -10.70
N LEU A 7 2.55 -26.20 -9.85
CA LEU A 7 2.79 -26.56 -8.45
C LEU A 7 3.38 -27.97 -8.42
N ALA A 8 4.35 -28.20 -7.53
CA ALA A 8 4.89 -29.54 -7.31
C ALA A 8 3.72 -30.48 -6.92
N PRO A 9 3.56 -31.64 -7.57
CA PRO A 9 2.51 -32.58 -7.20
C PRO A 9 2.65 -33.02 -5.73
N ALA A 10 1.52 -33.23 -5.05
CA ALA A 10 1.55 -33.74 -3.69
C ALA A 10 2.23 -35.12 -3.66
N ARG A 11 3.22 -35.28 -2.75
CA ARG A 11 4.02 -36.51 -2.58
C ARG A 11 4.87 -36.89 -3.80
N ASP A 12 5.43 -35.92 -4.50
CA ASP A 12 6.49 -36.16 -5.49
C ASP A 12 7.88 -35.91 -4.85
N PRO A 13 8.61 -36.95 -4.43
CA PRO A 13 9.90 -36.80 -3.76
C PRO A 13 10.98 -36.30 -4.71
N GLU A 14 10.85 -36.54 -6.01
CA GLU A 14 11.85 -36.12 -7.01
C GLU A 14 11.81 -34.61 -7.22
N PHE A 15 10.61 -34.05 -7.35
CA PHE A 15 10.40 -32.60 -7.43
C PHE A 15 10.94 -31.88 -6.20
N LYS A 16 10.66 -32.42 -5.02
CA LYS A 16 11.18 -31.91 -3.74
C LYS A 16 12.72 -32.02 -3.68
N GLY A 17 13.25 -33.17 -4.07
CA GLY A 17 14.70 -33.44 -4.05
C GLY A 17 15.52 -32.57 -5.01
N LEU A 18 14.92 -32.04 -6.08
CA LEU A 18 15.60 -31.07 -6.95
C LEU A 18 15.78 -29.71 -6.24
N VAL A 19 14.71 -29.23 -5.60
CA VAL A 19 14.73 -27.95 -4.85
C VAL A 19 15.67 -28.06 -3.66
N GLU A 20 15.60 -29.16 -2.91
CA GLU A 20 16.45 -29.40 -1.74
C GLU A 20 17.93 -29.49 -2.13
N ARG A 21 18.27 -30.18 -3.24
CA ARG A 21 19.66 -30.24 -3.72
C ARG A 21 20.20 -28.87 -4.13
N ASN A 22 19.37 -28.04 -4.77
CA ASN A 22 19.79 -26.69 -5.13
C ASN A 22 20.01 -25.81 -3.90
N ASN A 23 19.11 -25.87 -2.92
CA ASN A 23 19.26 -25.15 -1.65
C ASN A 23 20.50 -25.64 -0.88
N GLY A 24 20.70 -26.96 -0.76
CA GLY A 24 21.89 -27.52 -0.13
C GLY A 24 23.19 -27.12 -0.83
N TYR A 25 23.18 -26.97 -2.16
CA TYR A 25 24.34 -26.44 -2.88
C TYR A 25 24.63 -24.98 -2.50
N LEU A 26 23.61 -24.12 -2.42
CA LEU A 26 23.79 -22.74 -1.95
C LEU A 26 24.32 -22.72 -0.51
N GLU A 27 23.77 -23.55 0.39
CA GLU A 27 24.17 -23.62 1.79
C GLU A 27 25.62 -24.08 1.98
N THR A 28 26.10 -25.00 1.13
CA THR A 28 27.43 -25.60 1.25
C THR A 28 28.52 -24.85 0.49
N SER A 29 28.16 -24.05 -0.53
CA SER A 29 29.14 -23.46 -1.45
C SER A 29 29.03 -21.94 -1.63
N PHE A 30 27.85 -21.36 -1.38
CA PHE A 30 27.64 -19.92 -1.44
C PHE A 30 27.66 -19.29 -0.04
N LEU A 31 26.92 -19.84 0.93
CA LEU A 31 26.78 -19.24 2.26
C LEU A 31 28.01 -19.29 3.17
N PRO A 32 28.87 -20.33 3.19
CA PRO A 32 29.88 -20.46 4.23
C PRO A 32 30.90 -19.33 4.25
N GLY A 33 31.13 -18.76 5.43
CA GLY A 33 32.14 -17.71 5.66
C GLY A 33 31.76 -16.32 5.14
N ARG A 34 30.55 -16.14 4.57
CA ARG A 34 30.06 -14.84 4.11
C ARG A 34 29.19 -14.17 5.17
N THR A 35 29.23 -12.85 5.19
CA THR A 35 28.33 -11.98 5.97
C THR A 35 27.62 -11.04 5.02
N PHE A 36 26.35 -10.74 5.32
CA PHE A 36 25.52 -9.87 4.50
C PHE A 36 25.03 -8.70 5.35
N VAL A 37 25.24 -7.49 4.86
CA VAL A 37 24.83 -6.25 5.54
C VAL A 37 23.40 -5.86 5.14
N SER A 38 22.95 -6.28 3.97
CA SER A 38 21.59 -6.05 3.48
C SER A 38 21.16 -7.09 2.43
N PRO A 39 19.85 -7.18 2.11
CA PRO A 39 19.38 -7.99 0.99
C PRO A 39 20.01 -7.61 -0.36
N THR A 40 20.31 -6.33 -0.55
CA THR A 40 20.99 -5.83 -1.76
C THR A 40 22.42 -6.34 -1.84
N ASP A 41 23.15 -6.31 -0.71
CA ASP A 41 24.51 -6.87 -0.60
C ASP A 41 24.53 -8.39 -0.84
N PHE A 42 23.56 -9.13 -0.27
CA PHE A 42 23.38 -10.55 -0.58
C PHE A 42 23.23 -10.81 -2.08
N ASN A 43 22.35 -10.05 -2.76
CA ASN A 43 22.13 -10.21 -4.20
C ASN A 43 23.36 -9.83 -5.03
N ALA A 44 24.14 -8.84 -4.61
CA ALA A 44 25.39 -8.47 -5.27
C ALA A 44 26.42 -9.60 -5.15
N GLN A 45 26.69 -10.09 -3.94
CA GLN A 45 27.61 -11.21 -3.72
C GLN A 45 27.17 -12.49 -4.45
N LEU A 46 25.86 -12.75 -4.49
CA LEU A 46 25.28 -13.86 -5.26
C LEU A 46 25.54 -13.67 -6.76
N GLY A 47 25.30 -12.47 -7.29
CA GLY A 47 25.56 -12.12 -8.68
C GLY A 47 27.01 -12.34 -9.08
N GLU A 48 27.98 -11.98 -8.22
CA GLU A 48 29.41 -12.20 -8.46
C GLU A 48 29.81 -13.69 -8.42
N TRP A 49 29.15 -14.49 -7.58
CA TRP A 49 29.44 -15.91 -7.44
C TRP A 49 28.80 -16.78 -8.54
N LEU A 50 27.63 -16.38 -9.05
CA LEU A 50 26.86 -17.14 -10.04
C LEU A 50 27.66 -17.53 -11.31
N PRO A 51 28.50 -16.66 -11.92
CA PRO A 51 29.33 -17.04 -13.06
C PRO A 51 30.23 -18.24 -12.76
N ARG A 52 30.89 -18.27 -11.60
CA ARG A 52 31.72 -19.41 -11.18
C ARG A 52 30.88 -20.65 -10.95
N ALA A 53 29.70 -20.50 -10.34
CA ALA A 53 28.79 -21.61 -10.11
C ALA A 53 28.27 -22.19 -11.43
N ASN A 54 27.96 -21.36 -12.42
CA ASN A 54 27.39 -21.76 -13.70
C ASN A 54 28.42 -22.36 -14.67
N ALA A 55 29.71 -22.03 -14.50
CA ALA A 55 30.82 -22.60 -15.25
C ALA A 55 31.30 -23.98 -14.73
N ARG A 56 30.74 -24.45 -13.60
CA ARG A 56 31.18 -25.73 -13.00
C ARG A 56 30.70 -26.93 -13.81
N LEU A 57 31.52 -27.98 -13.89
CA LEU A 57 31.07 -29.26 -14.42
C LEU A 57 30.19 -29.96 -13.39
N VAL A 58 28.93 -30.22 -13.73
CA VAL A 58 28.01 -30.97 -12.86
C VAL A 58 28.17 -32.45 -13.13
N ARG A 59 28.65 -33.21 -12.12
CA ARG A 59 28.98 -34.64 -12.25
C ARG A 59 27.82 -35.49 -12.77
N SER A 60 26.58 -35.22 -12.34
CA SER A 60 25.41 -36.00 -12.73
C SER A 60 25.00 -35.82 -14.19
N THR A 61 25.26 -34.65 -14.77
CA THR A 61 24.88 -34.33 -16.17
C THR A 61 26.09 -34.34 -17.11
N GLY A 62 27.32 -34.31 -16.58
CA GLY A 62 28.55 -34.22 -17.36
C GLY A 62 28.68 -32.92 -18.15
N ARG A 63 27.90 -31.88 -17.81
CA ARG A 63 27.85 -30.60 -18.53
C ARG A 63 27.97 -29.43 -17.59
N ARG A 64 28.37 -28.26 -18.12
CA ARG A 64 28.27 -27.00 -17.37
C ARG A 64 26.86 -26.43 -17.49
N PRO A 65 26.25 -25.91 -16.41
CA PRO A 65 24.94 -25.28 -16.47
C PRO A 65 24.82 -24.21 -17.57
N GLU A 66 25.86 -23.39 -17.75
CA GLU A 66 25.87 -22.34 -18.78
C GLU A 66 25.81 -22.90 -20.22
N GLU A 67 26.42 -24.06 -20.48
CA GLU A 67 26.39 -24.73 -21.79
C GLU A 67 25.04 -25.39 -22.07
N ALA A 68 24.36 -25.87 -21.01
CA ALA A 68 23.05 -26.48 -21.13
C ALA A 68 21.95 -25.44 -21.38
N LEU A 69 22.10 -24.23 -20.82
CA LEU A 69 21.07 -23.20 -20.79
C LEU A 69 20.50 -22.84 -22.17
N ALA A 70 21.36 -22.69 -23.19
CA ALA A 70 20.91 -22.33 -24.53
C ALA A 70 19.99 -23.40 -25.15
N ASN A 71 20.33 -24.68 -24.97
CA ASN A 71 19.52 -25.80 -25.44
C ASN A 71 18.20 -25.88 -24.67
N ASP A 72 18.24 -25.66 -23.36
CA ASP A 72 17.05 -25.68 -22.50
C ASP A 72 16.08 -24.56 -22.91
N LEU A 73 16.58 -23.33 -23.10
CA LEU A 73 15.77 -22.19 -23.54
C LEU A 73 15.15 -22.40 -24.92
N ALA A 74 15.89 -23.01 -25.86
CA ALA A 74 15.36 -23.34 -27.19
C ALA A 74 14.23 -24.39 -27.15
N ALA A 75 14.20 -25.24 -26.13
CA ALA A 75 13.14 -26.23 -25.92
C ALA A 75 11.93 -25.69 -25.13
N MET A 76 12.01 -24.49 -24.55
CA MET A 76 10.94 -23.88 -23.76
C MET A 76 9.86 -23.22 -24.65
N ILE A 77 8.64 -23.15 -24.13
CA ILE A 77 7.57 -22.36 -24.73
C ILE A 77 7.87 -20.87 -24.53
N ALA A 78 7.72 -20.07 -25.58
CA ALA A 78 7.88 -18.62 -25.50
C ALA A 78 6.97 -18.02 -24.41
N LEU A 79 7.51 -17.07 -23.65
CA LEU A 79 6.75 -16.33 -22.65
C LEU A 79 5.61 -15.56 -23.32
N PRO A 80 4.42 -15.46 -22.68
CA PRO A 80 3.39 -14.56 -23.15
C PRO A 80 3.92 -13.12 -23.24
N PRO A 81 3.46 -12.31 -24.22
CA PRO A 81 3.93 -10.93 -24.40
C PRO A 81 3.49 -10.00 -23.25
N VAL A 82 2.61 -10.46 -22.36
CA VAL A 82 2.16 -9.72 -21.19
C VAL A 82 2.76 -10.38 -19.95
N ALA A 83 3.50 -9.59 -19.17
CA ALA A 83 4.07 -10.04 -17.91
C ALA A 83 2.94 -10.44 -16.94
N PRO A 84 3.11 -11.53 -16.17
CA PRO A 84 2.14 -11.89 -15.15
C PRO A 84 2.04 -10.78 -14.10
N SER A 85 0.85 -10.57 -13.56
CA SER A 85 0.70 -9.73 -12.38
C SER A 85 1.42 -10.38 -11.19
N THR A 86 2.48 -9.73 -10.69
CA THR A 86 3.22 -10.17 -9.51
C THR A 86 2.82 -9.33 -8.30
N GLY A 87 3.19 -9.79 -7.11
CA GLY A 87 2.96 -9.07 -5.85
C GLY A 87 1.63 -9.38 -5.17
N LEU A 88 1.54 -8.98 -3.91
CA LEU A 88 0.36 -9.12 -3.07
C LEU A 88 -0.63 -8.01 -3.39
N ARG A 89 -1.91 -8.37 -3.49
CA ARG A 89 -3.01 -7.43 -3.67
C ARG A 89 -4.00 -7.57 -2.53
N SER A 90 -4.41 -6.45 -1.96
CA SER A 90 -5.48 -6.42 -0.96
C SER A 90 -6.26 -5.12 -1.08
N ARG A 91 -7.53 -5.15 -0.67
CA ARG A 91 -8.39 -3.98 -0.61
C ARG A 91 -8.84 -3.77 0.82
N VAL A 92 -8.64 -2.57 1.35
CA VAL A 92 -8.97 -2.22 2.74
C VAL A 92 -9.67 -0.87 2.78
N ARG A 93 -10.58 -0.68 3.74
CA ARG A 93 -11.14 0.63 4.03
C ARG A 93 -10.15 1.42 4.89
N LEU A 94 -9.69 2.57 4.41
CA LEU A 94 -8.68 3.36 5.11
C LEU A 94 -9.22 3.85 6.45
N ALA A 95 -8.52 3.47 7.53
CA ALA A 95 -8.85 3.85 8.88
C ALA A 95 -8.50 5.33 9.15
N ARG A 96 -8.98 5.86 10.27
CA ARG A 96 -8.81 7.29 10.65
C ARG A 96 -7.36 7.66 10.95
N ASP A 97 -6.53 6.69 11.29
CA ASP A 97 -5.10 6.84 11.47
C ASP A 97 -4.34 6.94 10.13
N TYR A 98 -5.02 6.84 8.98
CA TYR A 98 -4.46 6.92 7.62
C TYR A 98 -3.31 5.95 7.33
N TYR A 99 -3.20 4.84 8.06
CA TYR A 99 -2.20 3.80 7.80
C TYR A 99 -2.84 2.53 7.21
N VAL A 100 -2.06 1.82 6.41
CA VAL A 100 -2.37 0.47 5.93
C VAL A 100 -1.26 -0.49 6.32
N ARG A 101 -1.65 -1.68 6.78
CA ARG A 101 -0.70 -2.70 7.22
C ARG A 101 -0.37 -3.66 6.09
N VAL A 102 0.92 -3.86 5.82
CA VAL A 102 1.42 -4.90 4.90
C VAL A 102 2.61 -5.60 5.53
N ASP A 103 2.57 -6.93 5.61
CA ASP A 103 3.61 -7.78 6.20
C ASP A 103 4.08 -7.31 7.59
N SER A 104 3.14 -6.91 8.44
CA SER A 104 3.37 -6.38 9.81
C SER A 104 4.00 -4.98 9.88
N ASN A 105 4.14 -4.27 8.76
CA ASN A 105 4.59 -2.88 8.71
C ASN A 105 3.44 -1.96 8.32
N ASP A 106 3.42 -0.76 8.88
CA ASP A 106 2.37 0.24 8.67
C ASP A 106 2.86 1.32 7.71
N TYR A 107 2.14 1.54 6.61
CA TYR A 107 2.45 2.51 5.57
C TYR A 107 1.40 3.62 5.54
N SER A 108 1.84 4.86 5.57
CA SER A 108 0.92 6.00 5.51
C SER A 108 0.24 6.13 4.15
N VAL A 109 -0.98 6.64 4.13
CA VAL A 109 -1.76 6.96 2.93
C VAL A 109 -2.19 8.42 3.00
N ASP A 110 -2.46 9.06 1.86
CA ASP A 110 -3.03 10.42 1.87
C ASP A 110 -4.31 10.45 2.75
N PRO A 111 -4.31 11.22 3.85
CA PRO A 111 -5.42 11.27 4.81
C PRO A 111 -6.72 11.84 4.22
N ARG A 112 -6.69 12.48 3.05
CA ARG A 112 -7.90 12.89 2.32
C ARG A 112 -8.76 11.70 1.89
N PHE A 113 -8.19 10.50 1.88
CA PHE A 113 -8.89 9.27 1.52
C PHE A 113 -9.37 8.47 2.74
N ILE A 114 -9.31 9.03 3.96
CA ILE A 114 -9.84 8.37 5.17
C ILE A 114 -11.31 7.95 4.92
N SER A 115 -11.67 6.76 5.39
CA SER A 115 -12.99 6.14 5.18
C SER A 115 -13.31 5.75 3.72
N ARG A 116 -12.36 5.82 2.79
CA ARG A 116 -12.52 5.29 1.42
C ARG A 116 -11.85 3.93 1.27
N PHE A 117 -12.27 3.16 0.26
CA PHE A 117 -11.55 1.94 -0.11
C PHE A 117 -10.26 2.30 -0.84
N VAL A 118 -9.19 1.62 -0.45
CA VAL A 118 -7.88 1.70 -1.09
C VAL A 118 -7.44 0.30 -1.52
N ASP A 119 -6.85 0.22 -2.70
CA ASP A 119 -6.23 -0.97 -3.26
C ASP A 119 -4.73 -0.91 -2.99
N ILE A 120 -4.21 -1.95 -2.36
CA ILE A 120 -2.81 -2.07 -1.99
C ILE A 120 -2.18 -3.09 -2.94
N HIS A 121 -1.10 -2.69 -3.60
CA HIS A 121 -0.26 -3.56 -4.42
C HIS A 121 1.16 -3.54 -3.86
N ALA A 122 1.58 -4.68 -3.30
CA ALA A 122 2.88 -4.83 -2.69
C ALA A 122 3.76 -5.77 -3.53
N THR A 123 4.85 -5.24 -4.05
CA THR A 123 5.92 -5.99 -4.71
C THR A 123 7.05 -6.26 -3.73
N ALA A 124 8.12 -6.91 -4.19
CA ALA A 124 9.31 -7.11 -3.37
C ALA A 124 10.06 -5.80 -3.05
N ALA A 125 9.84 -4.74 -3.83
CA ALA A 125 10.57 -3.48 -3.74
C ALA A 125 9.69 -2.30 -3.33
N THR A 126 8.38 -2.33 -3.62
CA THR A 126 7.49 -1.19 -3.41
C THR A 126 6.13 -1.59 -2.87
N VAL A 127 5.50 -0.68 -2.14
CA VAL A 127 4.09 -0.72 -1.73
C VAL A 127 3.38 0.46 -2.37
N THR A 128 2.52 0.17 -3.35
CA THR A 128 1.72 1.17 -4.05
C THR A 128 0.29 1.08 -3.56
N ILE A 129 -0.28 2.21 -3.16
CA ILE A 129 -1.66 2.30 -2.68
C ILE A 129 -2.43 3.19 -3.65
N THR A 130 -3.56 2.70 -4.15
CA THR A 130 -4.41 3.41 -5.10
C THR A 130 -5.84 3.52 -4.61
N SER A 131 -6.57 4.54 -5.06
CA SER A 131 -8.00 4.69 -4.78
C SER A 131 -8.67 5.36 -5.98
N GLY A 132 -9.75 4.77 -6.50
CA GLY A 132 -10.49 5.33 -7.64
C GLY A 132 -9.65 5.55 -8.90
N GLY A 133 -8.60 4.74 -9.12
CA GLY A 133 -7.69 4.86 -10.25
C GLY A 133 -6.50 5.79 -10.05
N GLY A 134 -6.45 6.56 -8.97
CA GLY A 134 -5.32 7.43 -8.62
C GLY A 134 -4.39 6.79 -7.59
N VAL A 135 -3.09 7.12 -7.65
CA VAL A 135 -2.12 6.74 -6.62
C VAL A 135 -2.25 7.67 -5.42
N VAL A 136 -2.41 7.10 -4.23
CA VAL A 136 -2.61 7.82 -2.97
C VAL A 136 -1.50 7.56 -1.94
N GLY A 137 -0.49 6.78 -2.33
CA GLY A 137 0.73 6.55 -1.57
C GLY A 137 1.65 5.58 -2.31
N VAL A 138 2.96 5.85 -2.29
CA VAL A 138 3.99 4.94 -2.79
C VAL A 138 5.12 4.91 -1.78
N HIS A 139 5.51 3.71 -1.37
CA HIS A 139 6.57 3.51 -0.38
C HIS A 139 7.54 2.44 -0.84
N GLU A 140 8.79 2.55 -0.40
CA GLU A 140 9.74 1.45 -0.50
C GLU A 140 9.31 0.29 0.41
N ARG A 141 9.53 -0.94 -0.04
CA ARG A 141 9.17 -2.15 0.72
C ARG A 141 10.09 -2.31 1.93
N CYS A 142 9.52 -2.25 3.12
CA CYS A 142 10.20 -2.58 4.36
C CYS A 142 9.98 -4.07 4.70
N TRP A 143 11.09 -4.78 4.93
CA TRP A 143 11.12 -6.20 5.35
C TRP A 143 11.40 -6.41 6.84
N ALA A 144 11.54 -5.32 7.60
CA ALA A 144 11.54 -5.38 9.06
C ALA A 144 10.16 -5.78 9.59
N LYS A 145 10.00 -5.87 10.92
CA LYS A 145 8.70 -6.11 11.54
C LYS A 145 8.30 -4.89 12.37
N HIS A 146 7.02 -4.55 12.35
CA HIS A 146 6.43 -3.49 13.18
C HIS A 146 7.03 -2.09 12.94
N ALA A 147 7.53 -1.83 11.72
CA ALA A 147 7.97 -0.49 11.33
C ALA A 147 6.78 0.37 10.90
N THR A 148 6.84 1.67 11.17
CA THR A 148 5.88 2.66 10.67
C THR A 148 6.58 3.57 9.66
N ILE A 149 6.12 3.54 8.41
CA ILE A 149 6.67 4.28 7.28
C ILE A 149 5.69 5.40 6.92
N SER A 150 6.12 6.63 7.21
CA SER A 150 5.30 7.83 7.04
C SER A 150 5.90 8.74 5.97
N ASP A 151 5.11 9.08 4.96
CA ASP A 151 5.46 10.13 4.01
C ASP A 151 5.30 11.50 4.71
N PRO A 152 6.33 12.38 4.68
CA PRO A 152 6.23 13.73 5.23
C PRO A 152 5.05 14.55 4.69
N ALA A 153 4.66 14.35 3.43
CA ALA A 153 3.51 14.99 2.81
C ALA A 153 2.19 14.52 3.45
N HIS A 154 2.05 13.21 3.71
CA HIS A 154 0.87 12.67 4.40
C HIS A 154 0.78 13.19 5.83
N VAL A 155 1.90 13.27 6.55
CA VAL A 155 1.93 13.83 7.91
C VAL A 155 1.50 15.29 7.92
N THR A 156 1.97 16.09 6.96
CA THR A 156 1.63 17.51 6.83
C THR A 156 0.15 17.68 6.47
N ALA A 157 -0.37 16.91 5.52
CA ALA A 157 -1.78 16.90 5.16
C ALA A 157 -2.67 16.52 6.36
N ALA A 158 -2.26 15.51 7.14
CA ALA A 158 -3.00 15.06 8.31
C ALA A 158 -3.04 16.13 9.41
N LYS A 159 -1.94 16.87 9.62
CA LYS A 159 -1.91 18.01 10.54
C LYS A 159 -2.87 19.11 10.09
N GLY A 160 -2.90 19.45 8.81
CA GLY A 160 -3.83 20.43 8.24
C GLY A 160 -5.29 20.05 8.45
N LEU A 161 -5.66 18.81 8.13
CA LEU A 161 -7.02 18.30 8.30
C LEU A 161 -7.47 18.24 9.76
N ARG A 162 -6.55 17.92 10.69
CA ARG A 162 -6.85 17.95 12.13
C ARG A 162 -7.11 19.37 12.62
N LYS A 163 -6.33 20.35 12.13
CA LYS A 163 -6.52 21.76 12.47
C LYS A 163 -7.87 22.27 11.96
N SER A 164 -8.21 22.03 10.69
CA SER A 164 -9.49 22.45 10.14
C SER A 164 -10.68 21.84 10.88
N LEU A 165 -10.61 20.55 11.23
CA LEU A 165 -11.66 19.90 12.02
C LEU A 165 -11.81 20.51 13.42
N ALA A 166 -10.70 20.92 14.05
CA ALA A 166 -10.72 21.60 15.33
C ALA A 166 -11.33 23.00 15.23
N ASP A 167 -10.97 23.76 14.20
CA ASP A 167 -11.49 25.10 13.92
C ASP A 167 -13.01 25.04 13.64
N ASP A 168 -13.46 24.08 12.81
CA ASP A 168 -14.88 23.84 12.52
C ASP A 168 -15.67 23.50 13.78
N ARG A 169 -15.10 22.66 14.66
CA ARG A 169 -15.72 22.31 15.93
C ARG A 169 -15.89 23.53 16.83
N GLN A 170 -14.84 24.36 16.96
CA GLN A 170 -14.91 25.59 17.74
C GLN A 170 -15.92 26.59 17.15
N ALA A 171 -16.00 26.70 15.82
CA ALA A 171 -16.97 27.56 15.16
C ALA A 171 -18.42 27.12 15.47
N ARG A 172 -18.69 25.81 15.44
CA ARG A 172 -20.00 25.25 15.84
C ARG A 172 -20.31 25.52 17.30
N GLU A 173 -19.36 25.30 18.20
CA GLU A 173 -19.52 25.58 19.64
C GLU A 173 -19.76 27.08 19.93
N ARG A 174 -19.14 28.00 19.17
CA ARG A 174 -19.41 29.45 19.27
C ARG A 174 -20.76 29.87 18.67
N ALA A 175 -21.19 29.19 17.62
CA ALA A 175 -22.51 29.41 17.01
C ALA A 175 -23.64 28.90 17.92
N GLU A 176 -23.39 27.82 18.66
CA GLU A 176 -24.21 27.34 19.76
C GLU A 176 -24.06 28.24 21.01
N ARG A 177 -24.45 29.52 20.90
CA ARG A 177 -24.59 30.34 22.12
C ARG A 177 -25.71 29.74 22.98
N ARG A 178 -25.38 29.42 24.21
CA ARG A 178 -26.37 29.03 25.23
C ARG A 178 -27.15 30.27 25.63
N HIS A 179 -28.47 30.18 25.51
CA HIS A 179 -29.40 31.09 26.16
C HIS A 179 -29.21 31.00 27.70
N ALA A 180 -29.47 32.07 28.46
CA ALA A 180 -29.19 32.15 29.91
C ALA A 180 -29.92 31.06 30.75
N ASP A 181 -30.93 30.45 30.14
CA ASP A 181 -31.81 29.38 30.59
C ASP A 181 -31.31 27.96 30.25
N GLY A 182 -30.14 27.81 29.62
CA GLY A 182 -29.41 26.53 29.50
C GLY A 182 -29.86 25.61 28.36
N HIS A 183 -30.89 25.98 27.60
CA HIS A 183 -31.36 25.20 26.44
C HIS A 183 -30.49 25.46 25.19
N PRO A 184 -29.98 24.42 24.50
CA PRO A 184 -29.27 24.59 23.24
C PRO A 184 -30.27 24.92 22.12
N VAL A 185 -30.17 26.10 21.53
CA VAL A 185 -30.97 26.50 20.37
C VAL A 185 -30.04 26.58 19.15
N THR A 186 -30.36 25.81 18.11
CA THR A 186 -29.71 25.93 16.80
C THR A 186 -30.19 27.20 16.13
N LEU A 187 -29.27 28.12 15.80
CA LEU A 187 -29.58 29.31 15.02
C LEU A 187 -30.06 28.90 13.61
N ARG A 188 -31.36 29.07 13.34
CA ARG A 188 -31.95 28.99 12.00
C ARG A 188 -32.01 30.37 11.34
N VAL A 189 -32.09 30.39 10.02
CA VAL A 189 -32.29 31.63 9.26
C VAL A 189 -33.64 32.22 9.66
N LEU A 190 -33.72 33.54 9.84
CA LEU A 190 -34.92 34.21 10.38
C LEU A 190 -36.21 33.87 9.59
N SER A 191 -36.07 33.68 8.27
CA SER A 191 -37.15 33.24 7.37
C SER A 191 -37.79 31.90 7.76
N ASP A 192 -37.03 31.01 8.42
CA ASP A 192 -37.57 29.72 8.89
C ASP A 192 -38.54 29.90 10.06
N TYR A 193 -38.38 30.96 10.85
CA TYR A 193 -39.32 31.32 11.92
C TYR A 193 -40.54 32.04 11.36
N ASP A 194 -40.36 32.93 10.39
CA ASP A 194 -41.45 33.64 9.71
C ASP A 194 -42.42 32.62 9.06
N ALA A 195 -41.88 31.57 8.44
CA ALA A 195 -42.67 30.48 7.86
C ALA A 195 -43.35 29.57 8.90
N LEU A 196 -42.75 29.39 10.09
CA LEU A 196 -43.29 28.51 11.14
C LEU A 196 -44.42 29.19 11.95
N PHE A 197 -44.33 30.51 12.15
CA PHE A 197 -45.30 31.29 12.93
C PHE A 197 -46.24 32.14 12.07
N GLY A 198 -46.09 32.13 10.74
CA GLY A 198 -46.99 32.81 9.81
C GLY A 198 -47.03 34.32 9.96
N SER A 199 -45.94 34.93 10.44
CA SER A 199 -45.86 36.37 10.69
C SER A 199 -45.39 37.13 9.46
N ASP A 200 -46.32 37.53 8.60
CA ASP A 200 -46.07 38.59 7.63
C ASP A 200 -46.00 39.94 8.37
N PHE A 201 -44.80 40.35 8.77
CA PHE A 201 -44.57 41.73 9.17
C PHE A 201 -44.50 42.59 7.92
N ALA A 202 -45.67 43.04 7.44
CA ALA A 202 -45.74 44.09 6.44
C ALA A 202 -45.05 45.34 7.00
N VAL A 203 -43.85 45.62 6.50
CA VAL A 203 -43.13 46.87 6.79
C VAL A 203 -43.99 48.00 6.24
N THR A 204 -44.77 48.62 7.12
CA THR A 204 -45.57 49.79 6.75
C THR A 204 -44.62 50.98 6.74
N THR A 205 -44.17 51.38 5.55
CA THR A 205 -43.42 52.63 5.36
C THR A 205 -44.36 53.79 5.69
N PRO A 206 -44.04 54.68 6.64
CA PRO A 206 -44.89 55.81 6.95
C PRO A 206 -44.94 56.79 5.77
N THR A 207 -46.14 57.06 5.27
CA THR A 207 -46.43 58.10 4.28
C THR A 207 -46.05 59.46 4.86
N ALA A 208 -45.14 60.16 4.19
CA ALA A 208 -44.85 61.57 4.45
C ALA A 208 -46.05 62.43 4.02
N ALA A 209 -46.62 63.18 4.96
CA ALA A 209 -47.57 64.25 4.69
C ALA A 209 -46.86 65.60 4.87
N SER A 210 -46.91 66.42 3.81
CA SER A 210 -46.54 67.84 3.81
C SER A 210 -47.63 68.72 4.43
#